data_AF-A0A392TUQ1-F1
#
_entry.id   AF-A0A392TUQ1-F1
#
_cell.length_a   1.000
_cell.length_b   1.000
_cell.length_c   1.000
_cell.angle_alpha   90.00
_cell.angle_beta   90.00
_cell.angle_gamma   90.00
#
_symmetry.space_group_name_H-M   'P 1'
#
loop_
_entity.id
_entity.type
_entity.pdbx_description
1 polymer ?
#
loop_
_entity_poly.entity_id
_entity_poly.type
_entity_poly.pdbx_seq_one_letter_code
_entity_poly.pdbx_strand_id
1 'polypeptide(L)' 'MWRHDRFQWEEDQFREFVEIIAPFSPVDNPDRWLWLGDGIQGFTVKSAYVLLEKLVPINWNLQPFEDFIFKRLWKCAA' A
#
# COMPACT_ATOMS: atom_id res chain seq x y z
N MET A 1 -20.24 -0.18 16.09
CA MET A 1 -18.78 -0.38 15.98
C MET A 1 -18.45 -1.66 16.72
N TRP A 2 -17.92 -2.69 16.06
CA TRP A 2 -17.84 -4.05 16.64
C TRP A 2 -16.43 -4.47 17.09
N ARG A 3 -15.44 -3.59 16.97
CA ARG A 3 -14.12 -3.75 17.59
C ARG A 3 -13.59 -2.40 18.02
N HIS A 4 -13.30 -2.28 19.31
CA HIS A 4 -12.75 -1.07 19.91
C HIS A 4 -11.25 -1.23 20.19
N ASP A 5 -10.80 -2.46 20.48
CA ASP A 5 -9.45 -2.76 20.92
C ASP A 5 -8.85 -3.95 20.16
N ARG A 6 -7.52 -3.94 19.99
CA ARG A 6 -6.75 -5.01 19.36
C ARG A 6 -6.50 -6.15 20.34
N PHE A 7 -6.36 -7.37 19.84
CA PHE A 7 -5.82 -8.47 20.64
C PHE A 7 -4.34 -8.24 20.94
N GLN A 8 -3.84 -8.84 22.03
CA GLN A 8 -2.44 -8.69 22.42
C GLN A 8 -1.46 -9.04 21.29
N TRP A 9 -1.75 -10.09 20.52
CA TRP A 9 -0.92 -10.50 19.38
C TRP A 9 -0.97 -9.50 18.21
N GLU A 10 -2.08 -8.78 18.02
CA GLU A 10 -2.20 -7.71 17.02
C GLU A 10 -1.41 -6.47 17.46
N GLU A 11 -1.40 -6.15 18.76
CA GLU A 11 -0.55 -5.08 19.32
C GLU A 11 0.94 -5.39 19.19
N ASP A 12 1.33 -6.65 19.44
CA ASP A 12 2.72 -7.10 19.30
C ASP A 12 3.18 -6.98 17.84
N GLN A 13 2.39 -7.48 16.89
CA GLN A 13 2.67 -7.36 15.45
C GLN A 13 2.71 -5.89 14.98
N PHE A 14 1.83 -5.05 15.50
CA PHE A 14 1.82 -3.64 15.16
C PHE A 14 3.06 -2.91 15.66
N ARG A 15 3.51 -3.18 16.90
CA ARG A 15 4.74 -2.60 17.42
C ARG A 15 5.95 -2.98 16.58
N GLU A 16 6.09 -4.26 16.27
CA GLU A 16 7.16 -4.77 15.42
C GLU A 16 7.14 -4.08 14.04
N PHE A 17 5.96 -3.95 13.43
CA PHE A 17 5.81 -3.25 12.16
C PHE A 17 6.22 -1.77 12.26
N VAL A 18 5.80 -1.07 13.32
CA VAL A 18 6.16 0.35 13.53
C VAL A 18 7.67 0.51 13.69
N GLU A 19 8.33 -0.39 14.42
CA GLU A 19 9.80 -0.36 14.57
C GLU A 19 10.52 -0.59 13.24
N ILE A 20 10.03 -1.53 12.42
CA ILE A 20 10.60 -1.85 11.10
C ILE A 20 10.41 -0.68 10.11
N ILE A 21 9.26 -0.01 10.14
CA ILE A 21 8.96 1.08 9.20
C ILE A 21 9.46 2.45 9.68
N ALA A 22 9.75 2.64 10.97
CA ALA A 22 10.28 3.90 11.51
C ALA A 22 11.52 4.44 10.74
N PRO A 23 12.52 3.62 10.36
CA PRO A 23 13.65 4.10 9.56
C PRO A 23 13.35 4.25 8.06
N PHE A 24 12.17 3.82 7.59
CA PHE A 24 11.82 3.91 6.18
C PHE A 24 11.66 5.39 5.77
N SER A 25 12.50 5.83 4.85
CA SER A 25 12.38 7.13 4.19
C SER A 25 12.04 6.90 2.72
N PRO A 26 10.84 7.30 2.25
CA PRO A 26 10.51 7.20 0.84
C PRO A 26 11.48 8.07 0.04
N VAL A 27 12.12 7.46 -0.96
CA VAL A 27 13.03 8.13 -1.89
C VAL A 27 12.38 8.14 -3.27
N ASP A 28 12.59 9.22 -4.04
CA ASP A 28 12.17 9.35 -5.46
C ASP A 28 13.06 8.45 -6.36
N ASN A 29 13.16 7.17 -6.01
CA ASN A 29 13.81 6.17 -6.83
C ASN A 29 12.73 5.25 -7.39
N PRO A 30 12.80 4.91 -8.69
CA PRO A 30 11.87 3.97 -9.28
C PRO A 30 11.93 2.64 -8.54
N ASP A 31 10.74 2.16 -8.14
CA ASP A 31 10.58 0.87 -7.46
C ASP A 31 11.27 -0.23 -8.26
N ARG A 32 12.27 -0.87 -7.65
CA ARG A 32 12.95 -2.05 -8.22
C ARG A 32 12.19 -3.35 -8.01
N TRP A 33 11.05 -3.28 -7.33
CA TRP A 33 10.23 -4.43 -6.98
C TRP A 33 9.31 -4.77 -8.16
N LEU A 34 9.79 -5.68 -9.00
CA LEU A 34 9.00 -6.31 -10.06
C LEU A 34 8.28 -7.53 -9.46
N TRP A 35 6.96 -7.44 -9.38
CA TRP A 35 6.11 -8.59 -9.11
C TRP A 35 6.03 -9.42 -10.39
N LEU A 36 6.90 -10.42 -10.51
CA LEU A 36 6.81 -11.42 -11.55
C LEU A 36 5.63 -12.33 -11.20
N GLY A 37 4.53 -12.22 -11.96
CA GLY A 37 3.54 -13.29 -12.01
C GLY A 37 4.10 -14.49 -12.77
N ASP A 38 3.28 -15.18 -13.56
CA ASP A 38 3.70 -16.38 -14.31
C ASP A 38 4.44 -16.08 -15.64
N GLY A 39 5.10 -14.92 -15.81
CA GLY A 39 5.62 -14.46 -17.11
C GLY A 39 6.90 -13.62 -17.10
N ILE A 40 7.41 -13.33 -18.31
CA ILE A 40 8.70 -12.64 -18.57
C ILE A 40 8.67 -11.15 -18.17
N GLN A 41 7.48 -10.54 -18.10
CA GLN A 41 7.28 -9.13 -17.75
C GLN A 41 6.67 -9.02 -16.35
N GLY A 42 7.48 -8.57 -15.39
CA GLY A 42 6.99 -8.28 -14.04
C GLY A 42 6.21 -6.97 -13.99
N PHE A 43 5.29 -6.88 -13.03
CA PHE A 43 4.56 -5.65 -12.76
C PHE A 43 5.30 -4.84 -11.71
N THR A 44 5.58 -3.57 -12.01
CA THR A 44 5.88 -2.62 -10.93
C THR A 44 4.62 -2.35 -10.13
N VAL A 45 4.79 -1.98 -8.86
CA VAL A 45 3.70 -1.54 -7.96
C VAL A 45 2.77 -0.53 -8.65
N LYS A 46 3.37 0.42 -9.40
CA LYS A 46 2.66 1.39 -10.22
C LYS A 46 1.79 0.76 -11.32
N SER A 47 2.35 -0.15 -12.12
CA SER A 47 1.62 -0.78 -13.22
C SER A 47 0.48 -1.69 -12.71
N ALA A 48 0.71 -2.39 -11.60
CA ALA A 48 -0.30 -3.21 -10.93
C ALA A 48 -1.46 -2.35 -10.40
N TYR A 49 -1.17 -1.23 -9.77
CA TYR A 49 -2.21 -0.29 -9.29
C TYR A 49 -3.06 0.27 -10.42
N VAL A 50 -2.43 0.78 -11.48
CA VAL A 50 -3.16 1.33 -12.64
C VAL A 50 -4.03 0.26 -13.30
N LEU A 51 -3.58 -1.00 -13.30
CA LEU A 51 -4.37 -2.11 -13.80
C LEU A 51 -5.59 -2.39 -12.89
N LEU A 52 -5.38 -2.49 -11.58
CA LEU A 52 -6.43 -2.76 -10.60
C LEU A 52 -7.45 -1.63 -10.51
N GLU A 53 -7.02 -0.38 -10.54
CA GLU A 53 -7.89 0.81 -10.58
C GLU A 53 -8.87 0.76 -11.77
N LYS A 54 -8.43 0.21 -12.91
CA LYS A 54 -9.27 0.06 -14.11
C LYS A 54 -10.18 -1.16 -14.06
N LEU A 55 -9.73 -2.26 -13.44
CA LEU A 55 -10.44 -3.54 -13.41
C LEU A 55 -11.47 -3.62 -12.29
N VAL A 56 -11.22 -2.95 -11.17
CA VAL A 56 -12.13 -2.94 -10.02
C VAL A 56 -12.99 -1.69 -10.14
N PRO A 57 -14.29 -1.80 -10.47
CA PRO A 57 -15.19 -0.66 -10.36
C PRO A 57 -15.20 -0.23 -8.90
N ILE A 58 -14.61 0.93 -8.62
CA ILE A 58 -14.55 1.50 -7.28
C ILE A 58 -15.97 1.95 -6.93
N ASN A 59 -16.78 1.02 -6.42
CA ASN A 59 -18.08 1.31 -5.82
C ASN A 59 -17.93 1.83 -4.37
N TRP A 60 -16.68 2.04 -3.91
CA TRP A 60 -16.38 2.62 -2.62
C TRP A 60 -16.04 4.10 -2.78
N ASN A 61 -16.93 4.96 -2.31
CA ASN A 61 -16.62 6.38 -2.14
C ASN A 61 -15.55 6.53 -1.06
N LEU A 62 -14.28 6.58 -1.47
CA LEU A 62 -13.18 6.91 -0.58
C LEU A 62 -13.46 8.26 0.06
N GLN A 63 -13.31 8.36 1.38
CA GLN A 63 -13.38 9.64 2.05
C GLN A 63 -12.21 10.53 1.59
N PRO A 64 -12.35 11.87 1.63
CA PRO A 64 -11.30 12.78 1.15
C PRO A 64 -9.94 12.56 1.81
N PHE A 65 -9.90 12.12 3.08
CA PHE A 65 -8.65 11.81 3.76
C PHE A 65 -8.02 10.49 3.24
N GLU A 66 -8.84 9.49 2.93
CA GLU A 66 -8.38 8.21 2.38
C GLU A 66 -7.81 8.43 0.98
N ASP A 67 -8.55 9.16 0.12
CA ASP A 67 -8.08 9.56 -1.20
C ASP A 67 -6.76 10.34 -1.13
N PHE A 68 -6.63 11.25 -0.17
CA PHE A 68 -5.39 11.99 0.07
C PHE A 68 -4.21 11.07 0.45
N ILE A 69 -4.41 10.15 1.40
CA ILE A 69 -3.37 9.22 1.83
C ILE A 69 -3.01 8.25 0.69
N PHE A 70 -3.99 7.66 0.02
CA PHE A 70 -3.78 6.77 -1.12
C PHE A 70 -2.98 7.45 -2.23
N LYS A 71 -3.39 8.66 -2.65
CA LYS A 71 -2.65 9.43 -3.66
C LYS A 71 -1.24 9.77 -3.23
N ARG A 72 -0.98 9.98 -1.94
CA ARG A 72 0.34 10.37 -1.44
C ARG A 72 1.26 9.16 -1.28
N LEU A 73 0.75 8.06 -0.74
CA LEU A 73 1.48 6.80 -0.63
C LEU A 73 1.90 6.28 -2.01
N TRP A 74 0.99 6.39 -2.99
CA TRP A 74 1.23 5.93 -4.36
C TRP A 74 1.99 6.93 -5.24
N LYS A 75 2.16 8.18 -4.80
CA LYS A 75 3.04 9.16 -5.44
C LYS A 75 4.51 8.96 -5.08
N CYS A 76 4.82 8.38 -3.92
CA CYS A 76 6.20 8.10 -3.48
C CYS A 76 6.86 6.92 -4.21
N ALA A 77 6.18 6.31 -5.19
CA ALA A 77 6.73 5.30 -6.10
C ALA A 77 7.22 5.91 -7.44
N ALA A 78 7.44 7.24 -7.47
CA ALA A 78 7.88 7.98 -8.65
C ALA A 78 9.38 8.28 -8.62
#